data_AF-A0A1J5GPR5-F1
#
_entry.id   AF-A0A1J5GPR5-F1
#
_cell.length_a   1.000
_cell.length_b   1.000
_cell.length_c   1.000
_cell.angle_alpha   90.00
_cell.angle_beta   90.00
_cell.angle_gamma   90.00
#
_symmetry.space_group_name_H-M   'P 1'
#
loop_
_entity.id
_entity.type
_entity.pdbx_description
1 polymer ?
#
loop_
_entity_poly.entity_id
_entity_poly.type
_entity_poly.pdbx_seq_one_letter_code
_entity_poly.pdbx_strand_id
1 'polypeptide(L)'
;MNRILKLGSVPIALMLTALMSLATAVSVSAADPFRSSNSRAIGAETQKAFELMFKDGNYTSAVKQLDVAIRTEANEPLLFALRASTFYAKEDYLGMQVAGKRVRSNAEALKGKDNLRAHVYLAASDLIEAGYIVKAEGLSSAGKALPLVQSVFDNIKKAQDIDPKDPELNLVKGYIDMLIASVLPLSDLESALASLKTYAAPDYLKWRGIALAYRDARIPNLALEAVNKALVAAPNNPDLNYLKGQILWMQGGSNIPEAKKQFELALKKANQLNPTLLAEIRQQCQNLSGGVKCAE
;
A
#
# COMPACT_ATOMS: atom_id res chain seq x y z
N MET A 1 -10.25 -92.15 24.45
CA MET A 1 -8.95 -91.45 24.34
C MET A 1 -9.23 -90.06 23.79
N ASN A 2 -9.40 -89.08 24.67
CA ASN A 2 -8.40 -88.05 24.99
C ASN A 2 -7.97 -87.17 23.80
N ARG A 3 -8.46 -85.92 23.86
CA ARG A 3 -7.89 -84.61 23.46
C ARG A 3 -6.97 -84.59 22.22
N ILE A 4 -7.18 -83.66 21.28
CA ILE A 4 -6.56 -82.33 21.35
C ILE A 4 -7.40 -81.28 20.60
N LEU A 5 -7.56 -80.12 21.27
CA LEU A 5 -8.06 -78.85 20.76
C LEU A 5 -7.10 -78.21 19.74
N LYS A 6 -7.63 -77.48 18.76
CA LYS A 6 -7.30 -76.05 18.61
C LYS A 6 -8.40 -75.25 17.88
N LEU A 7 -8.86 -74.21 18.58
CA LEU A 7 -9.57 -73.00 18.16
C LEU A 7 -9.07 -72.50 16.78
N GLY A 8 -9.85 -71.86 15.91
CA GLY A 8 -11.11 -71.16 16.04
C GLY A 8 -11.03 -69.96 15.07
N SER A 9 -11.83 -69.96 14.00
CA SER A 9 -11.88 -68.88 13.01
C SER A 9 -13.20 -68.13 13.15
N VAL A 10 -13.17 -67.07 13.97
CA VAL A 10 -14.20 -66.03 14.00
C VAL A 10 -13.79 -64.96 12.99
N PRO A 11 -14.59 -64.65 11.95
CA PRO A 11 -14.54 -63.34 11.33
C PRO A 11 -15.54 -62.42 12.04
N ILE A 12 -15.31 -61.11 11.90
CA ILE A 12 -16.15 -60.00 12.36
C ILE A 12 -15.74 -59.45 13.74
N ALA A 13 -14.72 -58.61 13.70
CA ALA A 13 -14.57 -57.50 14.63
C ALA A 13 -13.76 -56.37 13.98
N LEU A 14 -14.42 -55.21 13.83
CA LEU A 14 -13.87 -53.85 13.91
C LEU A 14 -12.71 -53.44 12.97
N MET A 15 -12.93 -52.42 12.14
CA MET A 15 -12.56 -51.04 12.49
C MET A 15 -12.82 -50.07 11.32
N LEU A 16 -13.57 -49.02 11.64
CA LEU A 16 -13.38 -47.63 11.22
C LEU A 16 -12.13 -47.42 10.34
N THR A 17 -12.34 -47.33 9.02
CA THR A 17 -11.42 -46.58 8.16
C THR A 17 -12.12 -45.28 7.81
N ALA A 18 -11.99 -44.34 8.75
CA ALA A 18 -12.07 -42.93 8.43
C ALA A 18 -11.09 -42.68 7.29
N LEU A 19 -11.63 -42.44 6.08
CA LEU A 19 -10.88 -41.85 4.99
C LEU A 19 -10.45 -40.47 5.46
N MET A 20 -9.27 -40.45 6.07
CA MET A 20 -8.40 -39.30 6.26
C MET A 20 -8.16 -38.67 4.88
N SER A 21 -9.11 -37.85 4.47
CA SER A 21 -8.84 -36.71 3.61
C SER A 21 -8.09 -35.72 4.50
N LEU A 22 -6.81 -35.99 4.77
CA LEU A 22 -5.89 -34.89 5.05
C LEU A 22 -5.86 -34.07 3.76
N ALA A 23 -6.82 -33.15 3.64
CA ALA A 23 -6.52 -31.87 3.03
C ALA A 23 -5.30 -31.38 3.81
N THR A 24 -4.12 -31.60 3.25
CA THR A 24 -2.96 -30.80 3.60
C THR A 24 -3.44 -29.38 3.35
N ALA A 25 -3.84 -28.70 4.42
CA ALA A 25 -3.93 -27.27 4.44
C ALA A 25 -2.53 -26.84 4.03
N VAL A 26 -2.36 -26.57 2.73
CA VAL A 26 -1.25 -25.79 2.25
C VAL A 26 -1.41 -24.54 3.10
N SER A 27 -0.49 -24.35 4.04
CA SER A 27 -0.31 -23.08 4.70
C SER A 27 0.04 -22.11 3.57
N VAL A 28 -0.99 -21.62 2.87
CA VAL A 28 -0.93 -20.36 2.16
C VAL A 28 -0.48 -19.42 3.25
N SER A 29 0.81 -19.12 3.25
CA SER A 29 1.37 -18.06 4.07
C SER A 29 0.41 -16.90 3.85
N ALA A 30 -0.36 -16.57 4.88
CA ALA A 30 -1.50 -15.67 4.69
C ALA A 30 -0.93 -14.41 4.08
N ALA A 31 -1.42 -14.08 2.89
CA ALA A 31 -0.90 -12.94 2.17
C ALA A 31 -1.18 -11.72 3.06
N ASP A 32 -0.15 -11.01 3.48
CA ASP A 32 -0.24 -9.79 4.30
C ASP A 32 1.06 -8.99 4.12
N PRO A 33 1.08 -7.93 3.28
CA PRO A 33 2.29 -7.15 3.06
C PRO A 33 2.67 -6.26 4.25
N PHE A 34 1.81 -6.17 5.28
CA PHE A 34 2.00 -5.27 6.42
C PHE A 34 2.52 -6.01 7.65
N ARG A 35 2.11 -7.26 7.87
CA ARG A 35 2.38 -7.99 9.12
C ARG A 35 3.25 -9.22 8.89
N SER A 36 4.36 -9.29 9.60
CA SER A 36 5.21 -10.50 9.66
C SER A 36 4.76 -11.50 10.73
N SER A 37 3.93 -11.07 11.69
CA SER A 37 3.30 -11.89 12.72
C SER A 37 1.83 -11.48 12.87
N ASN A 38 0.96 -12.41 13.27
CA ASN A 38 -0.50 -12.19 13.28
C ASN A 38 -1.03 -11.69 11.93
N SER A 39 -0.59 -12.35 10.85
CA SER A 39 -0.99 -12.01 9.49
C SER A 39 -2.50 -12.12 9.32
N ARG A 40 -3.06 -11.18 8.59
CA ARG A 40 -4.48 -11.14 8.26
C ARG A 40 -4.66 -11.74 6.88
N ALA A 41 -5.84 -12.29 6.61
CA ALA A 41 -6.14 -12.86 5.31
C ALA A 41 -6.31 -11.72 4.29
N ILE A 42 -5.24 -11.40 3.55
CA ILE A 42 -5.31 -10.67 2.27
C ILE A 42 -5.11 -11.73 1.18
N GLY A 43 -5.79 -11.53 0.05
CA GLY A 43 -5.65 -12.44 -1.08
C GLY A 43 -4.27 -12.35 -1.74
N ALA A 44 -3.76 -13.47 -2.25
CA ALA A 44 -2.43 -13.57 -2.83
C ALA A 44 -2.27 -12.69 -4.08
N GLU A 45 -3.31 -12.58 -4.90
CA GLU A 45 -3.28 -11.74 -6.10
C GLU A 45 -3.31 -10.25 -5.74
N THR A 46 -4.03 -9.90 -4.66
CA THR A 46 -4.04 -8.54 -4.09
C THR A 46 -2.68 -8.17 -3.49
N GLN A 47 -2.05 -9.06 -2.70
CA GLN A 47 -0.69 -8.82 -2.21
C GLN A 47 0.28 -8.65 -3.37
N LYS A 48 0.20 -9.50 -4.39
CA LYS A 48 1.08 -9.40 -5.56
C LYS A 48 0.88 -8.08 -6.32
N ALA A 49 -0.37 -7.61 -6.45
CA ALA A 49 -0.64 -6.30 -7.03
C ALA A 49 -0.03 -5.16 -6.19
N PHE A 50 -0.16 -5.25 -4.86
CA PHE A 50 0.43 -4.31 -3.91
C PHE A 50 1.96 -4.24 -4.05
N GLU A 51 2.64 -5.39 -4.08
CA GLU A 51 4.09 -5.46 -4.22
C GLU A 51 4.55 -4.94 -5.58
N LEU A 52 3.89 -5.33 -6.66
CA LEU A 52 4.19 -4.79 -7.99
C LEU A 52 4.07 -3.25 -8.01
N MET A 53 3.03 -2.70 -7.37
CA MET A 53 2.82 -1.26 -7.34
C MET A 53 3.86 -0.53 -6.48
N PHE A 54 4.09 -1.00 -5.26
CA PHE A 54 4.81 -0.21 -4.25
C PHE A 54 6.23 -0.68 -3.96
N LYS A 55 6.52 -1.97 -4.11
CA LYS A 55 7.89 -2.50 -3.97
C LYS A 55 8.63 -2.37 -5.28
N ASP A 56 8.02 -2.79 -6.39
CA ASP A 56 8.69 -2.80 -7.69
C ASP A 56 8.50 -1.49 -8.47
N GLY A 57 7.49 -0.67 -8.12
CA GLY A 57 7.12 0.54 -8.87
C GLY A 57 6.64 0.22 -10.30
N ASN A 58 6.07 -0.97 -10.49
CA ASN A 58 5.61 -1.48 -11.77
C ASN A 58 4.09 -1.37 -11.90
N TYR A 59 3.63 -0.16 -12.22
CA TYR A 59 2.22 0.19 -12.37
C TYR A 59 1.55 -0.60 -13.50
N THR A 60 2.23 -0.81 -14.62
CA THR A 60 1.69 -1.57 -15.76
C THR A 60 1.34 -3.01 -15.36
N SER A 61 2.25 -3.70 -14.68
CA SER A 61 2.00 -5.07 -14.19
C SER A 61 1.01 -5.07 -13.02
N ALA A 62 1.08 -4.09 -12.12
CA ALA A 62 0.14 -3.98 -11.00
C ALA A 62 -1.31 -3.88 -11.49
N VAL A 63 -1.60 -3.06 -12.51
CA VAL A 63 -2.96 -2.93 -13.07
C VAL A 63 -3.45 -4.26 -13.63
N LYS A 64 -2.63 -4.99 -14.39
CA LYS A 64 -2.97 -6.33 -14.89
C LYS A 64 -3.24 -7.31 -13.74
N GLN A 65 -2.47 -7.20 -12.67
CA GLN A 65 -2.61 -8.04 -11.49
C GLN A 65 -3.88 -7.72 -10.69
N LEU A 66 -4.27 -6.45 -10.62
CA LEU A 66 -5.57 -6.05 -10.05
C LEU A 66 -6.74 -6.63 -10.85
N ASP A 67 -6.64 -6.71 -12.18
CA ASP A 67 -7.70 -7.31 -13.01
C ASP A 67 -7.86 -8.83 -12.74
N VAL A 68 -6.78 -9.52 -12.37
CA VAL A 68 -6.83 -10.92 -11.90
C VAL A 68 -7.49 -10.98 -10.52
N ALA A 69 -7.02 -10.18 -9.58
CA ALA A 69 -7.53 -10.16 -8.20
C ALA A 69 -9.03 -9.80 -8.14
N ILE A 70 -9.54 -8.92 -9.01
CA ILE A 70 -10.98 -8.61 -9.09
C ILE A 70 -11.83 -9.85 -9.41
N ARG A 71 -11.28 -10.85 -10.11
CA ARG A 71 -12.01 -12.08 -10.47
C ARG A 71 -12.00 -13.12 -9.35
N THR A 72 -11.02 -13.07 -8.45
CA THR A 72 -10.75 -14.13 -7.46
C THR A 72 -10.92 -13.67 -6.01
N GLU A 73 -10.79 -12.37 -5.75
CA GLU A 73 -10.63 -11.78 -4.41
C GLU A 73 -11.50 -10.50 -4.25
N ALA A 74 -12.66 -10.46 -4.91
CA ALA A 74 -13.54 -9.27 -4.97
C ALA A 74 -14.10 -8.78 -3.62
N ASN A 75 -13.89 -9.52 -2.53
CA ASN A 75 -14.28 -9.16 -1.17
C ASN A 75 -13.18 -8.44 -0.38
N GLU A 76 -11.98 -8.29 -0.93
CA GLU A 76 -10.84 -7.63 -0.27
C GLU A 76 -10.94 -6.09 -0.45
N PRO A 77 -11.02 -5.27 0.61
CA PRO A 77 -11.07 -3.82 0.46
C PRO A 77 -9.76 -3.19 -0.07
N LEU A 78 -8.58 -3.75 0.25
CA LEU A 78 -7.28 -3.27 -0.25
C LEU A 78 -7.23 -3.29 -1.78
N LEU A 79 -7.75 -4.34 -2.39
CA LEU A 79 -7.83 -4.49 -3.84
C LEU A 79 -8.49 -3.28 -4.50
N PHE A 80 -9.63 -2.83 -3.98
CA PHE A 80 -10.34 -1.69 -4.55
C PHE A 80 -9.71 -0.35 -4.16
N ALA A 81 -9.01 -0.26 -3.02
CA ALA A 81 -8.23 0.92 -2.67
C ALA A 81 -7.04 1.11 -3.64
N LEU A 82 -6.33 0.03 -3.96
CA LEU A 82 -5.31 0.01 -5.02
C LEU A 82 -5.90 0.36 -6.37
N ARG A 83 -7.09 -0.16 -6.70
CA ARG A 83 -7.75 0.17 -7.97
C ARG A 83 -8.12 1.66 -8.04
N ALA A 84 -8.64 2.23 -6.95
CA ALA A 84 -8.97 3.65 -6.87
C ALA A 84 -7.75 4.55 -7.13
N SER A 85 -6.58 4.20 -6.58
CA SER A 85 -5.35 4.97 -6.82
C SER A 85 -4.92 4.97 -8.30
N THR A 86 -5.12 3.85 -9.01
CA THR A 86 -4.82 3.78 -10.45
C THR A 86 -5.78 4.63 -11.30
N PHE A 87 -7.03 4.76 -10.87
CA PHE A 87 -7.99 5.65 -11.53
C PHE A 87 -7.67 7.11 -11.27
N TYR A 88 -7.31 7.47 -10.02
CA TYR A 88 -6.84 8.81 -9.69
C TYR A 88 -5.65 9.24 -10.55
N ALA A 89 -4.65 8.37 -10.72
CA ALA A 89 -3.48 8.66 -11.54
C ALA A 89 -3.79 8.87 -13.04
N LYS A 90 -4.94 8.37 -13.51
CA LYS A 90 -5.45 8.55 -14.87
C LYS A 90 -6.49 9.66 -14.98
N GLU A 91 -6.74 10.38 -13.88
CA GLU A 91 -7.79 11.40 -13.77
C GLU A 91 -9.21 10.85 -14.03
N ASP A 92 -9.40 9.53 -13.89
CA ASP A 92 -10.70 8.88 -13.97
C ASP A 92 -11.39 8.95 -12.60
N TYR A 93 -11.90 10.13 -12.25
CA TYR A 93 -12.50 10.33 -10.93
C TYR A 93 -13.79 9.56 -10.73
N LEU A 94 -14.54 9.26 -11.80
CA LEU A 94 -15.74 8.41 -11.71
C LEU A 94 -15.35 6.96 -11.38
N GLY A 95 -14.36 6.41 -12.09
CA GLY A 95 -13.81 5.09 -11.79
C GLY A 95 -13.25 5.01 -10.38
N MET A 96 -12.58 6.08 -9.92
CA MET A 96 -12.11 6.22 -8.54
C MET A 96 -13.26 6.14 -7.54
N GLN A 97 -14.37 6.86 -7.77
CA GLN A 97 -15.54 6.84 -6.88
C GLN A 97 -16.19 5.45 -6.82
N VAL A 98 -16.34 4.79 -7.97
CA VAL A 98 -16.90 3.43 -8.04
C VAL A 98 -16.04 2.44 -7.27
N ALA A 99 -14.71 2.53 -7.39
CA ALA A 99 -13.79 1.72 -6.60
C ALA A 99 -13.87 2.06 -5.10
N GLY A 100 -13.97 3.34 -4.73
CA GLY A 100 -14.17 3.79 -3.34
C GLY A 100 -15.43 3.18 -2.70
N LYS A 101 -16.56 3.14 -3.43
CA LYS A 101 -17.79 2.48 -2.97
C LYS A 101 -17.60 0.98 -2.72
N ARG A 102 -16.74 0.31 -3.52
CA ARG A 102 -16.36 -1.09 -3.28
C ARG A 102 -15.48 -1.26 -2.05
N VAL A 103 -14.54 -0.34 -1.80
CA VAL A 103 -13.76 -0.30 -0.54
C VAL A 103 -14.73 -0.23 0.64
N ARG A 104 -15.71 0.67 0.61
CA ARG A 104 -16.72 0.79 1.68
C ARG A 104 -17.48 -0.50 1.94
N SER A 105 -18.07 -1.06 0.89
CA SER A 105 -18.91 -2.26 1.02
C SER A 105 -18.12 -3.45 1.57
N ASN A 106 -16.87 -3.61 1.13
CA ASN A 106 -15.99 -4.67 1.63
C ASN A 106 -15.53 -4.40 3.08
N ALA A 107 -15.26 -3.15 3.43
CA ALA A 107 -14.93 -2.75 4.80
C ALA A 107 -16.09 -2.98 5.78
N GLU A 108 -17.33 -2.69 5.37
CA GLU A 108 -18.53 -2.96 6.15
C GLU A 108 -18.72 -4.47 6.41
N ALA A 109 -18.41 -5.30 5.40
CA ALA A 109 -18.46 -6.76 5.53
C ALA A 109 -17.39 -7.37 6.46
N LEU A 110 -16.35 -6.59 6.81
CA LEU A 110 -15.34 -6.97 7.81
C LEU A 110 -15.79 -6.71 9.24
N LYS A 111 -16.83 -5.90 9.48
CA LYS A 111 -17.31 -5.66 10.86
C LYS A 111 -17.69 -6.98 11.54
N GLY A 112 -17.27 -7.13 12.79
CA GLY A 112 -17.42 -8.34 13.59
C GLY A 112 -16.43 -9.47 13.27
N LYS A 113 -15.70 -9.39 12.15
CA LYS A 113 -14.64 -10.35 11.76
C LYS A 113 -13.26 -9.76 11.97
N ASP A 114 -13.10 -8.52 11.52
CA ASP A 114 -11.91 -7.71 11.63
C ASP A 114 -12.31 -6.23 11.72
N ASN A 115 -12.61 -5.80 12.95
CA ASN A 115 -13.04 -4.43 13.20
C ASN A 115 -11.93 -3.40 12.92
N LEU A 116 -10.66 -3.75 13.13
CA LEU A 116 -9.56 -2.82 12.87
C LEU A 116 -9.46 -2.52 11.38
N ARG A 117 -9.42 -3.55 10.52
CA ARG A 117 -9.40 -3.33 9.06
C ARG A 117 -10.69 -2.69 8.58
N ALA A 118 -11.85 -3.06 9.14
CA ALA A 118 -13.11 -2.40 8.83
C ALA A 118 -13.00 -0.88 9.02
N HIS A 119 -12.48 -0.41 10.15
CA HIS A 119 -12.29 1.01 10.41
C HIS A 119 -11.23 1.65 9.51
N VAL A 120 -10.08 1.00 9.30
CA VAL A 120 -9.03 1.49 8.38
C VAL A 120 -9.59 1.72 6.97
N TYR A 121 -10.35 0.76 6.43
CA TYR A 121 -10.87 0.88 5.07
C TYR A 121 -12.13 1.74 4.96
N LEU A 122 -12.90 1.91 6.03
CA LEU A 122 -13.93 2.94 6.09
C LEU A 122 -13.30 4.33 5.99
N ALA A 123 -12.21 4.58 6.73
CA ALA A 123 -11.45 5.83 6.62
C ALA A 123 -10.89 6.02 5.21
N ALA A 124 -10.27 4.99 4.62
CA ALA A 124 -9.77 5.06 3.24
C ALA A 124 -10.88 5.36 2.23
N SER A 125 -12.05 4.73 2.37
CA SER A 125 -13.22 4.99 1.52
C SER A 125 -13.72 6.43 1.64
N ASP A 126 -13.84 6.96 2.86
CA ASP A 126 -14.32 8.32 3.08
C ASP A 126 -13.34 9.35 2.49
N LEU A 127 -12.03 9.08 2.59
CA LEU A 127 -11.00 9.91 1.97
C LEU A 127 -11.07 9.87 0.43
N ILE A 128 -11.31 8.69 -0.16
CA ILE A 128 -11.49 8.56 -1.61
C ILE A 128 -12.71 9.36 -2.08
N GLU A 129 -13.83 9.28 -1.36
CA GLU A 129 -15.05 10.03 -1.69
C GLU A 129 -14.83 11.54 -1.54
N ALA A 130 -14.16 11.98 -0.47
CA ALA A 130 -13.77 13.38 -0.30
C ALA A 130 -12.88 13.88 -1.45
N GLY A 131 -11.91 13.06 -1.88
CA GLY A 131 -11.07 13.34 -3.04
C GLY A 131 -11.86 13.45 -4.34
N TYR A 132 -12.86 12.57 -4.55
CA TYR A 132 -13.76 12.65 -5.71
C TYR A 132 -14.52 13.98 -5.72
N ILE A 133 -15.14 14.36 -4.60
CA ILE A 133 -15.89 15.63 -4.50
C ILE A 133 -15.00 16.81 -4.91
N VAL A 134 -13.79 16.91 -4.35
CA VAL A 134 -12.89 18.04 -4.63
C VAL A 134 -12.40 18.03 -6.08
N LYS A 135 -12.07 16.87 -6.63
CA LYS A 135 -11.45 16.76 -7.97
C LYS A 135 -12.46 16.78 -9.10
N ALA A 136 -13.66 16.23 -8.90
CA ALA A 136 -14.70 16.14 -9.92
C ALA A 136 -15.73 17.27 -9.83
N GLU A 137 -16.11 17.71 -8.63
CA GLU A 137 -17.11 18.78 -8.44
C GLU A 137 -16.48 20.17 -8.20
N GLY A 138 -15.17 20.23 -7.97
CA GLY A 138 -14.41 21.45 -7.76
C GLY A 138 -14.42 21.98 -6.32
N LEU A 139 -13.59 22.99 -6.07
CA LEU A 139 -13.35 23.54 -4.72
C LEU A 139 -14.60 24.15 -4.07
N SER A 140 -15.57 24.63 -4.86
CA SER A 140 -16.86 25.12 -4.33
C SER A 140 -17.66 24.03 -3.59
N SER A 141 -17.41 22.76 -3.90
CA SER A 141 -18.03 21.61 -3.23
C SER A 141 -17.23 21.10 -2.02
N ALA A 142 -16.09 21.73 -1.67
CA ALA A 142 -15.24 21.26 -0.58
C ALA A 142 -15.97 21.17 0.77
N GLY A 143 -16.97 22.03 1.01
CA GLY A 143 -17.81 21.95 2.21
C GLY A 143 -18.54 20.60 2.36
N LYS A 144 -18.89 19.93 1.25
CA LYS A 144 -19.51 18.60 1.27
C LYS A 144 -18.54 17.50 1.71
N ALA A 145 -17.24 17.73 1.59
CA ALA A 145 -16.20 16.78 2.00
C ALA A 145 -15.90 16.84 3.50
N LEU A 146 -16.25 17.92 4.20
CA LEU A 146 -15.93 18.10 5.63
C LEU A 146 -16.48 16.97 6.53
N PRO A 147 -17.74 16.50 6.39
CA PRO A 147 -18.22 15.38 7.19
C PRO A 147 -17.47 14.08 6.92
N LEU A 148 -17.00 13.87 5.68
CA LEU A 148 -16.20 12.69 5.32
C LEU A 148 -14.83 12.76 5.99
N VAL A 149 -14.18 13.93 5.98
CA VAL A 149 -12.90 14.15 6.68
C VAL A 149 -13.04 13.90 8.19
N GLN A 150 -14.14 14.35 8.81
CA GLN A 150 -14.40 14.02 10.22
C GLN A 150 -14.54 12.49 10.42
N SER A 151 -15.28 11.82 9.55
CA SER A 151 -15.45 10.35 9.58
C SER A 151 -14.12 9.60 9.41
N VAL A 152 -13.18 10.12 8.60
CA VAL A 152 -11.82 9.58 8.48
C VAL A 152 -11.15 9.55 9.85
N PHE A 153 -11.13 10.69 10.56
CA PHE A 153 -10.51 10.77 11.89
C PHE A 153 -11.19 9.86 12.91
N ASP A 154 -12.52 9.82 12.91
CA ASP A 154 -13.29 8.99 13.83
C ASP A 154 -13.00 7.49 13.62
N ASN A 155 -12.89 7.05 12.37
CA ASN A 155 -12.55 5.67 12.05
C ASN A 155 -11.09 5.34 12.37
N ILE A 156 -10.14 6.23 12.07
CA ILE A 156 -8.74 6.05 12.49
C ILE A 156 -8.65 5.90 14.01
N LYS A 157 -9.34 6.77 14.77
CA LYS A 157 -9.39 6.67 16.24
C LYS A 157 -9.92 5.31 16.70
N LYS A 158 -11.05 4.83 16.14
CA LYS A 158 -11.62 3.52 16.48
C LYS A 158 -10.67 2.36 16.16
N ALA A 159 -9.91 2.44 15.07
CA ALA A 159 -8.88 1.45 14.75
C ALA A 159 -7.72 1.49 15.76
N GLN A 160 -7.29 2.69 16.17
CA GLN A 160 -6.26 2.88 17.19
C GLN A 160 -6.67 2.36 18.57
N ASP A 161 -7.95 2.50 18.94
CA ASP A 161 -8.49 1.98 20.18
C ASP A 161 -8.46 0.43 20.24
N ILE A 162 -8.38 -0.25 19.09
CA ILE A 162 -8.26 -1.71 18.99
C ILE A 162 -6.80 -2.17 19.06
N ASP A 163 -5.95 -1.65 18.17
CA ASP A 163 -4.51 -1.91 18.20
C ASP A 163 -3.75 -0.68 17.66
N PRO A 164 -3.20 0.16 18.55
CA PRO A 164 -2.51 1.38 18.13
C PRO A 164 -1.16 1.11 17.48
N LYS A 165 -0.64 -0.12 17.52
CA LYS A 165 0.66 -0.53 16.95
C LYS A 165 0.51 -1.30 15.65
N ASP A 166 -0.71 -1.49 15.17
CA ASP A 166 -0.95 -2.21 13.94
C ASP A 166 -0.26 -1.53 12.74
N PRO A 167 0.52 -2.26 11.92
CA PRO A 167 1.35 -1.65 10.90
C PRO A 167 0.57 -1.08 9.71
N GLU A 168 -0.53 -1.72 9.32
CA GLU A 168 -1.40 -1.25 8.23
C GLU A 168 -2.10 0.05 8.64
N LEU A 169 -2.63 0.08 9.86
CA LEU A 169 -3.21 1.28 10.45
C LEU A 169 -2.21 2.43 10.48
N ASN A 170 -1.01 2.20 11.03
CA ASN A 170 -0.01 3.26 11.17
C ASN A 170 0.54 3.73 9.82
N LEU A 171 0.56 2.86 8.80
CA LEU A 171 0.86 3.26 7.44
C LEU A 171 -0.22 4.21 6.91
N VAL A 172 -1.49 3.78 6.90
CA VAL A 172 -2.60 4.59 6.37
C VAL A 172 -2.74 5.90 7.12
N LYS A 173 -2.73 5.86 8.45
CA LYS A 173 -2.77 7.05 9.31
C LYS A 173 -1.61 8.01 8.99
N GLY A 174 -0.38 7.51 8.87
CA GLY A 174 0.79 8.36 8.61
C GLY A 174 0.69 9.12 7.29
N TYR A 175 0.15 8.51 6.24
CA TYR A 175 -0.09 9.20 4.97
C TYR A 175 -1.24 10.21 5.06
N ILE A 176 -2.30 9.92 5.83
CA ILE A 176 -3.39 10.87 6.10
C ILE A 176 -2.85 12.08 6.88
N ASP A 177 -2.12 11.84 7.97
CA ASP A 177 -1.53 12.91 8.79
C ASP A 177 -0.60 13.77 7.95
N MET A 178 0.18 13.19 7.03
CA MET A 178 1.07 13.94 6.13
C MET A 178 0.30 14.83 5.15
N LEU A 179 -0.81 14.36 4.58
CA LEU A 179 -1.67 15.19 3.71
C LEU A 179 -2.13 16.45 4.45
N ILE A 180 -2.39 16.33 5.76
CA ILE A 180 -2.88 17.42 6.61
C ILE A 180 -1.72 18.29 7.12
N ALA A 181 -0.61 17.68 7.50
CA ALA A 181 0.57 18.39 8.00
C ALA A 181 1.24 19.27 6.93
N SER A 182 0.99 19.02 5.64
CA SER A 182 1.46 19.86 4.54
C SER A 182 1.00 21.33 4.62
N VAL A 183 0.03 21.64 5.50
CA VAL A 183 -0.44 23.01 5.80
C VAL A 183 -0.17 23.46 7.25
N LEU A 184 0.62 22.70 8.03
CA LEU A 184 0.91 22.96 9.45
C LEU A 184 2.40 23.30 9.72
N PRO A 185 2.73 23.94 10.87
CA PRO A 185 4.11 24.26 11.27
C PRO A 185 5.03 23.03 11.44
N LEU A 186 6.35 23.22 11.22
CA LEU A 186 7.35 22.15 11.26
C LEU A 186 7.46 21.38 12.59
N SER A 187 7.16 22.00 13.73
CA SER A 187 7.16 21.33 15.04
C SER A 187 6.19 20.14 15.09
N ASP A 188 5.15 20.19 14.26
CA ASP A 188 4.09 19.19 14.25
C ASP A 188 4.44 18.01 13.34
N LEU A 189 5.45 18.17 12.46
CA LEU A 189 5.86 17.15 11.50
C LEU A 189 6.50 15.94 12.17
N GLU A 190 7.44 16.13 13.10
CA GLU A 190 8.10 15.00 13.79
C GLU A 190 7.10 14.18 14.61
N SER A 191 6.17 14.86 15.27
CA SER A 191 5.07 14.22 16.00
C SER A 191 4.15 13.45 15.06
N ALA A 192 3.81 14.01 13.89
CA ALA A 192 3.01 13.31 12.87
C ALA A 192 3.72 12.07 12.31
N LEU A 193 5.05 12.12 12.18
CA LEU A 193 5.84 11.01 11.65
C LEU A 193 6.20 9.93 12.69
N ALA A 194 6.01 10.18 13.99
CA ALA A 194 6.46 9.28 15.05
C ALA A 194 5.83 7.88 14.93
N SER A 195 4.51 7.80 14.80
CA SER A 195 3.82 6.49 14.71
C SER A 195 4.12 5.78 13.38
N LEU A 196 4.25 6.54 12.30
CA LEU A 196 4.67 6.02 10.99
C LEU A 196 6.09 5.40 11.09
N LYS A 197 7.05 6.11 11.69
CA LYS A 197 8.44 5.63 11.88
C LYS A 197 8.51 4.35 12.70
N THR A 198 7.72 4.25 13.76
CA THR A 198 7.82 3.16 14.73
C THR A 198 7.03 1.92 14.32
N TYR A 199 5.81 2.09 13.82
CA TYR A 199 4.87 0.98 13.69
C TYR A 199 4.51 0.64 12.25
N ALA A 200 4.63 1.56 11.29
CA ALA A 200 4.22 1.27 9.93
C ALA A 200 5.11 0.21 9.28
N ALA A 201 4.50 -0.59 8.41
CA ALA A 201 5.18 -1.49 7.52
C ALA A 201 4.38 -1.56 6.21
N PRO A 202 4.97 -2.00 5.10
CA PRO A 202 6.37 -2.42 4.94
C PRO A 202 7.36 -1.24 4.90
N ASP A 203 8.63 -1.53 5.15
CA ASP A 203 9.70 -0.53 5.29
C ASP A 203 9.86 0.38 4.06
N TYR A 204 9.71 -0.16 2.85
CA TYR A 204 9.82 0.65 1.63
C TYR A 204 8.73 1.74 1.56
N LEU A 205 7.52 1.48 2.02
CA LEU A 205 6.44 2.48 2.05
C LEU A 205 6.52 3.41 3.26
N LYS A 206 6.91 2.88 4.43
CA LYS A 206 7.19 3.68 5.62
C LYS A 206 8.21 4.76 5.31
N TRP A 207 9.39 4.35 4.83
CA TRP A 207 10.49 5.25 4.57
C TRP A 207 10.26 6.14 3.35
N ARG A 208 9.51 5.68 2.34
CA ARG A 208 9.04 6.54 1.23
C ARG A 208 8.17 7.69 1.75
N GLY A 209 7.18 7.41 2.60
CA GLY A 209 6.29 8.41 3.18
C GLY A 209 7.06 9.45 4.00
N ILE A 210 7.97 8.99 4.86
CA ILE A 210 8.85 9.87 5.65
C ILE A 210 9.74 10.74 4.74
N ALA A 211 10.31 10.17 3.67
CA ALA A 211 11.14 10.92 2.73
C ALA A 211 10.35 12.00 1.98
N LEU A 212 9.11 11.70 1.57
CA LEU A 212 8.20 12.69 0.96
C LEU A 212 7.92 13.84 1.92
N ALA A 213 7.57 13.51 3.17
CA ALA A 213 7.27 14.51 4.19
C ALA A 213 8.45 15.47 4.41
N TYR A 214 9.67 14.94 4.55
CA TYR A 214 10.87 15.76 4.71
C TYR A 214 11.24 16.56 3.46
N ARG A 215 11.05 15.98 2.26
CA ARG A 215 11.28 16.69 1.00
C ARG A 215 10.36 17.91 0.91
N ASP A 216 9.07 17.72 1.20
CA ASP A 216 8.05 18.76 1.09
C ASP A 216 8.24 19.85 2.16
N ALA A 217 8.74 19.47 3.34
CA ALA A 217 9.20 20.37 4.39
C ALA A 217 10.55 21.06 4.10
N ARG A 218 11.18 20.79 2.93
CA ARG A 218 12.49 21.30 2.52
C ARG A 218 13.63 20.98 3.50
N ILE A 219 13.62 19.77 4.06
CA ILE A 219 14.67 19.23 4.94
C ILE A 219 15.43 18.12 4.20
N PRO A 220 16.29 18.46 3.20
CA PRO A 220 16.83 17.49 2.26
C PRO A 220 17.69 16.40 2.91
N ASN A 221 18.42 16.71 3.98
CA ASN A 221 19.32 15.74 4.61
C ASN A 221 18.54 14.58 5.23
N LEU A 222 17.45 14.88 5.95
CA LEU A 222 16.56 13.84 6.52
C LEU A 222 15.76 13.12 5.43
N ALA A 223 15.34 13.84 4.39
CA ALA A 223 14.69 13.22 3.23
C ALA A 223 15.62 12.20 2.54
N LEU A 224 16.90 12.55 2.37
CA LEU A 224 17.91 11.69 1.75
C LEU A 224 18.18 10.44 2.60
N GLU A 225 18.27 10.58 3.92
CA GLU A 225 18.40 9.44 4.83
C GLU A 225 17.20 8.48 4.70
N ALA A 226 15.99 9.03 4.72
CA ALA A 226 14.77 8.24 4.63
C ALA A 226 14.65 7.53 3.27
N VAL A 227 14.88 8.20 2.14
CA VAL A 227 14.79 7.55 0.82
C VAL A 227 15.86 6.47 0.65
N ASN A 228 17.06 6.64 1.23
CA ASN A 228 18.07 5.59 1.24
C ASN A 228 17.61 4.36 2.03
N LYS A 229 16.93 4.53 3.18
CA LYS A 229 16.33 3.40 3.92
C LYS A 229 15.23 2.70 3.10
N ALA A 230 14.42 3.46 2.36
CA ALA A 230 13.40 2.88 1.47
C ALA A 230 14.06 2.04 0.35
N LEU A 231 15.14 2.54 -0.26
CA LEU A 231 15.89 1.86 -1.31
C LEU A 231 16.58 0.58 -0.83
N VAL A 232 16.92 0.45 0.45
CA VAL A 232 17.40 -0.85 1.00
C VAL A 232 16.33 -1.93 0.85
N ALA A 233 15.06 -1.61 1.14
CA ALA A 233 13.95 -2.56 1.06
C ALA A 233 13.39 -2.75 -0.36
N ALA A 234 13.60 -1.78 -1.26
CA ALA A 234 13.11 -1.78 -2.63
C ALA A 234 14.13 -1.13 -3.60
N PRO A 235 15.28 -1.77 -3.85
CA PRO A 235 16.43 -1.14 -4.53
C PRO A 235 16.18 -0.79 -6.00
N ASN A 236 15.25 -1.49 -6.65
CA ASN A 236 14.97 -1.32 -8.08
C ASN A 236 13.72 -0.47 -8.35
N ASN A 237 13.14 0.16 -7.32
CA ASN A 237 11.90 0.92 -7.45
C ASN A 237 12.16 2.27 -8.14
N PRO A 238 11.57 2.54 -9.33
CA PRO A 238 11.79 3.79 -10.05
C PRO A 238 11.25 5.02 -9.31
N ASP A 239 10.18 4.91 -8.51
CA ASP A 239 9.66 6.03 -7.73
C ASP A 239 10.66 6.48 -6.66
N LEU A 240 11.38 5.53 -6.05
CA LEU A 240 12.37 5.84 -5.02
C LEU A 240 13.64 6.44 -5.62
N ASN A 241 14.07 5.97 -6.79
CA ASN A 241 15.15 6.60 -7.54
C ASN A 241 14.75 8.02 -7.95
N TYR A 242 13.54 8.22 -8.46
CA TYR A 242 13.01 9.54 -8.78
C TYR A 242 12.98 10.46 -7.55
N LEU A 243 12.43 10.01 -6.43
CA LEU A 243 12.38 10.76 -5.17
C LEU A 243 13.78 11.16 -4.69
N LYS A 244 14.74 10.23 -4.75
CA LYS A 244 16.14 10.52 -4.40
C LYS A 244 16.77 11.56 -5.34
N GLY A 245 16.48 11.46 -6.64
CA GLY A 245 16.88 12.46 -7.63
C GLY A 245 16.37 13.86 -7.30
N GLN A 246 15.08 13.98 -6.94
CA GLN A 246 14.48 15.26 -6.52
C GLN A 246 15.15 15.84 -5.28
N ILE A 247 15.41 15.01 -4.27
CA ILE A 247 16.04 15.45 -3.02
C ILE A 247 17.48 15.93 -3.27
N LEU A 248 18.26 15.19 -4.05
CA LEU A 248 19.63 15.58 -4.42
C LEU A 248 19.65 16.86 -5.26
N TRP A 249 18.70 17.00 -6.18
CA TRP A 249 18.54 18.23 -6.96
C TRP A 249 18.25 19.44 -6.07
N MET A 250 17.36 19.27 -5.07
CA MET A 250 17.05 20.32 -4.08
C MET A 250 18.28 20.74 -3.27
N GLN A 251 19.23 19.83 -3.00
CA GLN A 251 20.50 20.18 -2.33
C GLN A 251 21.47 20.95 -3.25
N GLY A 252 21.35 20.79 -4.57
CA GLY A 252 22.16 21.50 -5.55
C GLY A 252 23.66 21.21 -5.46
N GLY A 253 24.46 22.10 -6.08
CA GLY A 253 25.92 22.05 -6.03
C GLY A 253 26.50 20.76 -6.61
N SER A 254 27.38 20.11 -5.86
CA SER A 254 28.03 18.85 -6.25
C SER A 254 27.09 17.64 -6.35
N ASN A 255 25.83 17.76 -5.90
CA ASN A 255 24.85 16.67 -5.96
C ASN A 255 24.13 16.58 -7.31
N ILE A 256 24.21 17.61 -8.17
CA ILE A 256 23.52 17.66 -9.46
C ILE A 256 23.83 16.45 -10.36
N PRO A 257 25.10 16.00 -10.52
CA PRO A 257 25.41 14.82 -11.33
C PRO A 257 24.77 13.53 -10.78
N GLU A 258 24.75 13.35 -9.46
CA GLU A 258 24.13 12.18 -8.85
C GLU A 258 22.61 12.25 -8.94
N ALA A 259 22.01 13.43 -8.77
CA ALA A 259 20.58 13.64 -9.00
C ALA A 259 20.18 13.16 -10.39
N LYS A 260 20.94 13.57 -11.43
CA LYS A 260 20.71 13.17 -12.82
C LYS A 260 20.75 11.65 -12.98
N LYS A 261 21.76 11.00 -12.41
CA LYS A 261 21.88 9.54 -12.45
C LYS A 261 20.67 8.85 -11.83
N GLN A 262 20.12 9.38 -10.74
CA GLN A 262 18.92 8.83 -10.11
C GLN A 262 17.66 8.99 -10.99
N PHE A 263 17.50 10.13 -11.67
CA PHE A 263 16.44 10.28 -12.69
C PHE A 263 16.62 9.26 -13.84
N GLU A 264 17.83 9.08 -14.35
CA GLU A 264 18.13 8.09 -15.40
C GLU A 264 17.85 6.65 -14.94
N LEU A 265 18.12 6.32 -13.67
CA LEU A 265 17.76 5.02 -13.10
C LEU A 265 16.24 4.79 -13.08
N ALA A 266 15.45 5.82 -12.76
CA ALA A 266 13.99 5.75 -12.86
C ALA A 266 13.52 5.61 -14.31
N LEU A 267 14.12 6.37 -15.24
CA LEU A 267 13.77 6.34 -16.67
C LEU A 267 14.09 5.00 -17.35
N LYS A 268 15.09 4.25 -16.88
CA LYS A 268 15.34 2.85 -17.30
C LYS A 268 14.17 1.90 -17.07
N LYS A 269 13.18 2.30 -16.26
CA LYS A 269 11.93 1.57 -16.03
C LYS A 269 10.73 2.26 -16.67
N ALA A 270 10.92 3.12 -17.67
CA ALA A 270 9.85 3.90 -18.30
C ALA A 270 8.64 3.07 -18.74
N ASN A 271 8.84 1.83 -19.19
CA ASN A 271 7.76 0.92 -19.60
C ASN A 271 6.87 0.42 -18.43
N GLN A 272 7.30 0.62 -17.19
CA GLN A 272 6.60 0.23 -15.97
C GLN A 272 5.81 1.39 -15.34
N LEU A 273 6.13 2.63 -15.72
CA LEU A 273 5.57 3.84 -15.14
C LEU A 273 4.22 4.21 -15.77
N ASN A 274 3.37 4.91 -15.00
CA ASN A 274 2.20 5.55 -15.58
C ASN A 274 2.62 6.76 -16.46
N PRO A 275 1.84 7.11 -17.50
CA PRO A 275 2.24 8.15 -18.46
C PRO A 275 2.50 9.52 -17.85
N THR A 276 1.68 9.93 -16.87
CA THR A 276 1.80 11.23 -16.19
C THR A 276 3.11 11.34 -15.43
N LEU A 277 3.43 10.34 -14.62
CA LEU A 277 4.68 10.28 -13.87
C LEU A 277 5.89 10.21 -14.81
N LEU A 278 5.82 9.42 -15.89
CA LEU A 278 6.90 9.35 -16.87
C LEU A 278 7.17 10.70 -17.53
N ALA A 279 6.12 11.46 -17.87
CA ALA A 279 6.26 12.80 -18.40
C ALA A 279 6.92 13.76 -17.39
N GLU A 280 6.52 13.69 -16.12
CA GLU A 280 7.08 14.50 -15.04
C GLU A 280 8.58 14.23 -14.83
N ILE A 281 8.98 12.95 -14.75
CA ILE A 281 10.39 12.55 -14.60
C ILE A 281 11.23 13.05 -15.77
N ARG A 282 10.75 12.88 -17.01
CA ARG A 282 11.44 13.36 -18.22
C ARG A 282 11.64 14.87 -18.18
N GLN A 283 10.58 15.61 -17.83
CA GLN A 283 10.63 17.07 -17.78
C GLN A 283 11.61 17.56 -16.72
N GLN A 284 11.55 17.00 -15.50
CA GLN A 284 12.48 17.38 -14.43
C GLN A 284 13.92 17.03 -14.76
N CYS A 285 14.17 15.84 -15.35
CA CYS A 285 15.52 15.45 -15.75
C CYS A 285 16.07 16.33 -16.89
N GLN A 286 15.22 16.72 -17.84
CA GLN A 286 15.60 17.65 -18.91
C GLN A 286 15.95 19.04 -18.36
N ASN A 287 15.15 19.56 -17.42
CA ASN A 287 15.42 20.83 -16.75
C ASN A 287 16.75 20.80 -15.99
N LEU A 288 17.00 19.71 -15.25
CA LEU A 288 18.27 19.47 -14.57
C LEU A 288 19.47 19.43 -15.53
N SER A 289 19.25 18.93 -16.75
CA SER A 289 20.29 18.72 -17.78
C SER A 289 20.44 19.89 -18.75
N GLY A 290 19.93 21.09 -18.41
CA GLY A 290 20.05 22.27 -19.27
C GLY A 290 19.32 22.14 -20.62
N GLY A 291 18.20 21.40 -20.64
CA GLY A 291 17.41 21.17 -21.86
C GLY A 291 17.75 19.90 -22.62
N VAL A 292 18.82 19.19 -22.24
CA VAL A 292 19.23 17.93 -22.87
C VAL A 292 18.39 16.77 -22.35
N LYS A 293 17.93 15.90 -23.26
CA LYS A 293 17.18 14.70 -22.89
C LYS A 293 18.07 13.72 -22.11
N CYS A 294 17.57 13.21 -20.99
CA CYS A 294 18.27 12.19 -20.20
C CYS A 294 18.19 10.80 -20.83
N ALA A 295 19.12 9.93 -20.45
CA ALA A 295 19.10 8.54 -20.87
C ALA A 295 17.87 7.81 -20.31
N GLU A 296 17.28 6.95 -21.15
CA GLU A 296 16.18 6.04 -20.81
C GLU A 296 16.64 4.61 -21.06
#